data_AF-A0A3R7ML48-F1
#
_entry.id   AF-A0A3R7ML48-F1
#
_cell.length_a   1.000
_cell.length_b   1.000
_cell.length_c   1.000
_cell.angle_alpha   90.00
_cell.angle_beta   90.00
_cell.angle_gamma   90.00
#
_symmetry.space_group_name_H-M   'P 1'
#
loop_
_entity.id
_entity.type
_entity.pdbx_description
1 polymer ?
#
loop_
_entity_poly.entity_id
_entity_poly.type
_entity_poly.pdbx_seq_one_letter_code
_entity_poly.pdbx_strand_id
1 'polypeptide(L)'
;MFFGHTHGDSWQILYDPEDYVRPVAAAFISPSATTGSHRNPSFRVYTVDGGYSGATWTVMDAQTYNMNMTTANLEGGVPEYTLRYEAQDSYDLRSLTPASLDLLFACMNGGDAWNFPGSREAPVGDGSVANDRE
;
A
#
# COMPACT_ATOMS: atom_id res chain seq x y z
N MET A 1 -6.81 1.39 11.44
CA MET A 1 -7.78 0.26 11.32
C MET A 1 -7.35 -0.63 10.17
N PHE A 2 -7.65 -1.93 10.20
CA PHE A 2 -7.18 -2.90 9.21
C PHE A 2 -8.36 -3.64 8.58
N PHE A 3 -8.40 -3.66 7.25
CA PHE A 3 -9.45 -4.28 6.45
C PHE A 3 -8.86 -5.06 5.27
N GLY A 4 -9.72 -5.83 4.60
CA GLY A 4 -9.41 -6.59 3.38
C GLY A 4 -10.59 -6.53 2.42
N HIS A 5 -11.01 -7.70 1.90
CA HIS A 5 -12.17 -7.89 1.00
C HIS A 5 -12.02 -7.35 -0.43
N THR A 6 -11.48 -6.14 -0.63
CA THR A 6 -11.39 -5.54 -1.98
C THR A 6 -10.39 -6.23 -2.90
N HIS A 7 -9.49 -7.04 -2.34
CA HIS A 7 -8.32 -7.63 -3.00
C HIS A 7 -7.33 -6.58 -3.56
N GLY A 8 -7.57 -5.30 -3.28
CA GLY A 8 -6.72 -4.19 -3.69
C GLY A 8 -5.79 -3.75 -2.57
N ASP A 9 -4.78 -2.99 -2.96
CA ASP A 9 -3.93 -2.25 -2.04
C ASP A 9 -4.39 -0.81 -1.99
N SER A 10 -4.97 -0.39 -0.86
CA SER A 10 -5.43 0.99 -0.70
C SER A 10 -5.54 1.39 0.76
N TRP A 11 -5.78 2.67 0.98
CA TRP A 11 -6.18 3.22 2.27
C TRP A 11 -7.38 4.14 2.10
N GLN A 12 -8.09 4.38 3.20
CA GLN A 12 -9.15 5.36 3.30
C GLN A 12 -8.89 6.26 4.51
N ILE A 13 -9.11 7.55 4.33
CA ILE A 13 -8.99 8.55 5.39
C ILE A 13 -10.41 8.86 5.89
N LEU A 14 -10.58 8.83 7.20
CA LEU A 14 -11.81 9.23 7.85
C LEU A 14 -11.60 10.63 8.42
N TYR A 15 -12.56 11.52 8.15
CA TYR A 15 -12.54 12.91 8.58
C TYR A 15 -13.53 13.15 9.72
N ASP A 16 -13.32 14.25 10.44
CA ASP A 16 -14.27 14.76 11.43
C ASP A 16 -15.64 15.00 10.75
N PRO A 17 -16.74 14.43 11.25
CA PRO A 17 -18.05 14.58 10.61
C PRO A 17 -18.64 16.00 10.74
N GLU A 18 -18.06 16.88 11.57
CA GLU A 18 -18.54 18.26 11.70
C GLU A 18 -18.35 19.08 10.41
N ASP A 19 -17.18 18.99 9.78
CA ASP A 19 -16.81 19.79 8.60
C ASP A 19 -16.11 19.00 7.48
N TYR A 20 -15.73 17.74 7.72
CA TYR A 20 -14.94 16.89 6.81
C TYR A 20 -13.59 17.48 6.40
N VAL A 21 -13.00 18.35 7.23
CA VAL A 21 -11.70 18.99 6.97
C VAL A 21 -10.57 18.27 7.69
N ARG A 22 -10.77 17.91 8.96
CA ARG A 22 -9.70 17.35 9.78
C ARG A 22 -9.63 15.82 9.65
N PRO A 23 -8.52 15.22 9.19
CA PRO A 23 -8.37 13.77 9.15
C PRO A 23 -8.22 13.23 10.59
N VAL A 24 -9.03 12.24 10.96
CA VAL A 24 -9.08 11.69 12.32
C VAL A 24 -8.65 10.24 12.42
N ALA A 25 -8.77 9.46 11.34
CA ALA A 25 -8.35 8.07 11.33
C ALA A 25 -7.98 7.58 9.92
N ALA A 26 -7.23 6.49 9.86
CA ALA A 26 -6.88 5.79 8.64
C ALA A 26 -7.34 4.32 8.69
N ALA A 27 -7.96 3.87 7.62
CA ALA A 27 -8.30 2.48 7.35
C ALA A 27 -7.36 1.96 6.27
N PHE A 28 -6.53 0.97 6.60
CA PHE A 28 -5.65 0.31 5.65
C PHE A 28 -6.35 -0.92 5.09
N ILE A 29 -6.45 -1.01 3.77
CA ILE A 29 -7.03 -2.13 3.05
C ILE A 29 -5.90 -2.94 2.42
N SER A 30 -5.69 -4.14 2.96
CA SER A 30 -4.55 -4.98 2.56
C SER A 30 -4.90 -5.80 1.31
N PRO A 31 -3.92 -6.06 0.42
CA PRO A 31 -4.12 -6.88 -0.76
C PRO A 31 -4.37 -8.34 -0.38
N SER A 32 -4.82 -9.13 -1.34
CA SER A 32 -5.16 -10.52 -1.13
C SER A 32 -4.02 -11.48 -1.43
N ALA A 33 -3.98 -12.58 -0.68
CA ALA A 33 -3.17 -13.75 -1.03
C ALA A 33 -3.72 -14.48 -2.26
N THR A 34 -5.04 -14.41 -2.52
CA THR A 34 -5.64 -14.95 -3.74
C THR A 34 -5.36 -14.04 -4.94
N THR A 35 -5.23 -14.65 -6.11
CA THR A 35 -4.98 -13.96 -7.39
C THR A 35 -6.19 -13.18 -7.88
N GLY A 36 -7.39 -13.55 -7.42
CA GLY A 36 -8.64 -13.06 -8.01
C GLY A 36 -8.60 -13.22 -9.54
N SER A 37 -8.94 -12.16 -10.26
CA SER A 37 -8.94 -12.17 -11.72
C SER A 37 -7.54 -11.98 -12.34
N HIS A 38 -6.71 -11.05 -11.83
CA HIS A 38 -5.43 -10.67 -12.47
C HIS A 38 -4.41 -10.04 -11.49
N ARG A 39 -4.22 -10.60 -10.29
CA ARG A 39 -3.29 -10.05 -9.29
C ARG A 39 -2.26 -11.08 -8.86
N ASN A 40 -1.05 -10.60 -8.59
CA ASN A 40 -0.03 -11.40 -7.91
C ASN A 40 -0.44 -11.64 -6.44
N PRO A 41 -0.33 -12.89 -5.93
CA PRO A 41 -0.51 -13.19 -4.51
C PRO A 41 0.35 -12.27 -3.65
N SER A 42 -0.27 -11.62 -2.68
CA SER A 42 0.39 -10.59 -1.86
C SER A 42 -0.02 -10.68 -0.40
N PHE A 43 0.86 -10.22 0.49
CA PHE A 43 0.55 -10.01 1.90
C PHE A 43 1.19 -8.71 2.41
N ARG A 44 0.75 -8.26 3.58
CA ARG A 44 1.24 -7.04 4.22
C ARG A 44 1.74 -7.31 5.64
N VAL A 45 2.84 -6.66 5.98
CA VAL A 45 3.40 -6.60 7.33
C VAL A 45 3.31 -5.16 7.81
N TYR A 46 2.74 -4.94 8.99
CA TYR A 46 2.70 -3.62 9.63
C TYR A 46 3.70 -3.55 10.77
N THR A 47 4.48 -2.48 10.81
CA THR A 47 5.25 -2.10 11.98
C THR A 47 4.36 -1.20 12.83
N VAL A 48 4.13 -1.57 14.10
CA VAL A 48 3.26 -0.84 15.02
C VAL A 48 4.08 -0.42 16.23
N ASP A 49 3.86 0.80 16.71
CA ASP A 49 4.44 1.28 17.96
C ASP A 49 3.84 0.52 19.15
N GLY A 50 4.61 -0.40 19.74
CA GLY A 50 4.09 -1.33 20.75
C GLY A 50 5.17 -2.02 21.57
N GLY A 51 4.73 -2.76 22.59
CA GLY A 51 5.61 -3.59 23.43
C GLY A 51 6.15 -2.90 24.69
N TYR A 52 5.68 -1.68 25.02
CA TYR A 52 6.08 -0.95 26.22
C TYR A 52 4.92 -0.14 26.84
N SER A 53 5.08 0.29 28.10
CA SER A 53 4.07 1.11 28.80
C SER A 53 4.00 2.51 28.21
N GLY A 54 2.80 2.96 27.81
CA GLY A 54 2.60 4.24 27.14
C GLY A 54 2.79 4.20 25.62
N ALA A 55 2.92 3.02 25.02
CA ALA A 55 2.93 2.87 23.55
C ALA A 55 1.65 3.45 22.92
N THR A 56 1.81 4.07 21.75
CA THR A 56 0.71 4.71 21.03
C THR A 56 -0.16 3.71 20.26
N TRP A 57 0.36 2.52 19.98
CA TRP A 57 -0.29 1.49 19.15
C TRP A 57 -0.63 1.98 17.74
N THR A 58 0.06 3.01 17.28
CA THR A 58 -0.09 3.56 15.93
C THR A 58 0.73 2.77 14.93
N VAL A 59 0.25 2.74 13.68
CA VAL A 59 1.01 2.14 12.57
C VAL A 59 2.17 3.07 12.23
N MET A 60 3.37 2.55 12.37
CA MET A 60 4.60 3.25 12.02
C MET A 60 4.89 3.09 10.53
N ASP A 61 4.85 1.86 10.02
CA ASP A 61 5.10 1.57 8.61
C ASP A 61 4.34 0.34 8.11
N ALA A 62 4.31 0.15 6.80
CA ALA A 62 3.70 -0.96 6.11
C ALA A 62 4.58 -1.44 4.95
N GLN A 63 4.95 -2.73 5.00
CA GLN A 63 5.65 -3.42 3.92
C GLN A 63 4.69 -4.34 3.20
N THR A 64 4.72 -4.29 1.86
CA THR A 64 3.92 -5.18 1.02
C THR A 64 4.83 -6.11 0.27
N TYR A 65 4.53 -7.41 0.35
CA TYR A 65 5.25 -8.45 -0.37
C TYR A 65 4.33 -9.05 -1.43
N ASN A 66 4.88 -9.40 -2.59
CA ASN A 66 4.14 -10.11 -3.62
C ASN A 66 4.99 -11.22 -4.25
N MET A 67 4.30 -12.25 -4.74
CA MET A 67 4.91 -13.31 -5.53
C MET A 67 4.59 -13.09 -7.01
N ASN A 68 5.64 -12.96 -7.84
CA ASN A 68 5.48 -12.77 -9.27
C ASN A 68 5.09 -14.09 -9.93
N MET A 69 3.82 -14.20 -10.34
CA MET A 69 3.30 -15.41 -10.97
C MET A 69 3.93 -15.70 -12.31
N THR A 70 4.35 -14.68 -13.07
CA THR A 70 4.98 -14.87 -14.38
C THR A 70 6.27 -15.65 -14.24
N THR A 71 7.11 -15.31 -13.26
CA THR A 71 8.37 -16.03 -13.01
C THR A 71 8.16 -17.33 -12.27
N ALA A 72 7.22 -17.38 -11.32
CA ALA A 72 6.93 -18.58 -10.54
C ALA A 72 6.34 -19.72 -11.38
N ASN A 73 5.63 -19.41 -12.47
CA ASN A 73 5.01 -20.39 -13.37
C ASN A 73 5.91 -20.87 -14.52
N LEU A 74 7.14 -20.35 -14.64
CA LEU A 74 8.11 -20.88 -15.61
C LEU A 74 8.50 -22.33 -15.26
N GLU A 75 8.99 -23.10 -16.23
CA GLU A 75 9.52 -24.44 -15.95
C GLU A 75 10.73 -24.34 -15.00
N GLY A 76 10.66 -25.03 -13.86
CA GLY A 76 11.65 -24.90 -12.79
C GLY A 76 11.54 -23.62 -11.96
N GLY A 77 10.53 -22.78 -12.21
CA GLY A 77 10.20 -21.61 -11.40
C GLY A 77 9.80 -22.00 -9.97
N VAL A 78 10.19 -21.16 -9.02
CA VAL A 78 9.83 -21.30 -7.60
C VAL A 78 9.07 -20.06 -7.13
N PRO A 79 8.02 -20.22 -6.31
CA PRO A 79 7.28 -19.09 -5.78
C PRO A 79 8.13 -18.35 -4.74
N GLU A 80 8.57 -17.15 -5.08
CA GLU A 80 9.30 -16.26 -4.18
C GLU A 80 8.46 -15.01 -3.88
N TYR A 81 8.29 -14.71 -2.59
CA TYR A 81 7.68 -13.46 -2.15
C TYR A 81 8.78 -12.44 -1.88
N THR A 82 8.83 -11.39 -2.68
CA THR A 82 9.80 -10.30 -2.55
C THR A 82 9.11 -9.03 -2.06
N LEU A 83 9.87 -8.14 -1.42
CA LEU A 83 9.37 -6.83 -1.01
C LEU A 83 8.98 -6.04 -2.26
N ARG A 84 7.71 -5.68 -2.36
CA ARG A 84 7.19 -4.81 -3.42
C ARG A 84 7.50 -3.35 -3.12
N TYR A 85 7.18 -2.92 -1.89
CA TYR A 85 7.43 -1.57 -1.41
C TYR A 85 7.31 -1.50 0.11
N GLU A 86 7.94 -0.48 0.68
CA GLU A 86 7.82 -0.02 2.06
C GLU A 86 7.24 1.40 2.02
N ALA A 87 6.14 1.64 2.74
CA ALA A 87 5.32 2.82 2.51
C ALA A 87 6.07 4.13 2.80
N GLN A 88 6.86 4.21 3.87
CA GLN A 88 7.65 5.41 4.15
C GLN A 88 8.72 5.67 3.09
N ASP A 89 9.51 4.67 2.72
CA ASP A 89 10.59 4.82 1.73
C ASP A 89 10.06 5.15 0.33
N SER A 90 8.98 4.47 -0.10
CA SER A 90 8.47 4.60 -1.47
C SER A 90 7.67 5.89 -1.71
N TYR A 91 7.05 6.43 -0.67
CA TYR A 91 6.24 7.66 -0.76
C TYR A 91 6.87 8.86 -0.02
N ASP A 92 8.13 8.75 0.43
CA ASP A 92 8.85 9.76 1.23
C ASP A 92 8.01 10.27 2.42
N LEU A 93 7.36 9.34 3.14
CA LEU A 93 6.54 9.67 4.31
C LEU A 93 7.34 9.51 5.59
N ARG A 94 7.15 10.46 6.51
CA ARG A 94 7.70 10.34 7.88
C ARG A 94 6.84 9.50 8.83
N SER A 95 5.57 9.27 8.47
CA SER A 95 4.61 8.52 9.27
C SER A 95 3.42 8.09 8.42
N LEU A 96 2.68 7.08 8.87
CA LEU A 96 1.39 6.68 8.31
C LEU A 96 0.20 7.24 9.11
N THR A 97 0.37 8.41 9.71
CA THR A 97 -0.74 9.11 10.39
C THR A 97 -1.80 9.58 9.39
N PRO A 98 -3.06 9.80 9.82
CA PRO A 98 -4.11 10.30 8.94
C PRO A 98 -3.72 11.60 8.22
N ALA A 99 -3.02 12.52 8.90
CA ALA A 99 -2.54 13.76 8.30
C ALA A 99 -1.45 13.54 7.25
N SER A 100 -0.50 12.62 7.47
CA SER A 100 0.52 12.30 6.46
C SER A 100 -0.09 11.65 5.22
N LEU A 101 -1.07 10.76 5.40
CA LEU A 101 -1.76 10.12 4.27
C LEU A 101 -2.66 11.10 3.50
N ASP A 102 -3.25 12.08 4.19
CA ASP A 102 -4.03 13.16 3.57
C ASP A 102 -3.17 14.07 2.69
N LEU A 103 -1.99 14.44 3.19
CA LEU A 103 -1.00 15.20 2.41
C LEU A 103 -0.54 14.41 1.18
N LEU A 104 -0.28 13.11 1.33
CA LEU A 104 0.08 12.25 0.20
C LEU A 104 -1.03 12.25 -0.86
N PHE A 105 -2.29 12.08 -0.45
CA PHE A 105 -3.44 12.13 -1.37
C PHE A 105 -3.56 13.48 -2.09
N ALA A 106 -3.40 14.59 -1.36
CA ALA A 106 -3.43 15.93 -1.96
C ALA A 106 -2.35 16.11 -3.03
N CYS A 107 -1.12 15.64 -2.75
CA CYS A 107 -0.03 15.69 -3.71
C CYS A 107 -0.27 14.78 -4.93
N MET A 108 -0.84 13.58 -4.75
CA MET A 108 -1.27 12.73 -5.87
C MET A 108 -2.29 13.42 -6.77
N ASN A 109 -3.29 14.09 -6.20
CA ASN A 109 -4.32 14.78 -6.96
C ASN A 109 -3.82 16.06 -7.66
N GLY A 110 -2.85 16.75 -7.06
CA GLY A 110 -2.24 17.96 -7.64
C GLY A 110 -1.35 17.70 -8.86
N GLY A 111 -1.10 16.43 -9.20
CA GLY A 111 -0.11 16.05 -10.22
C GLY A 111 1.33 16.06 -9.71
N ASP A 112 1.53 16.38 -8.43
CA ASP A 112 2.83 16.52 -7.76
C ASP A 112 3.24 15.28 -6.97
N ALA A 113 2.54 14.15 -7.10
CA ALA A 113 3.03 12.87 -6.57
C ALA A 113 4.42 12.50 -7.14
N TRP A 114 4.74 13.01 -8.33
CA TRP A 114 6.03 12.88 -8.99
C TRP A 114 7.09 13.88 -8.48
N ASN A 115 6.71 14.88 -7.68
CA ASN A 115 7.57 15.92 -7.12
C ASN A 115 7.88 15.72 -5.63
N PHE A 116 7.52 14.57 -5.04
CA PHE A 116 8.07 14.21 -3.74
C PHE A 116 9.56 13.89 -3.87
N PRO A 117 10.44 14.49 -3.05
CA PRO A 117 11.87 14.20 -3.11
C PRO A 117 12.12 12.74 -2.72
N GLY A 118 12.23 11.84 -3.71
CA GLY A 118 12.50 10.43 -3.46
C GLY A 118 11.36 9.48 -3.81
N SER A 119 10.30 9.91 -4.50
CA SER A 119 9.29 9.01 -5.06
C SER A 119 9.92 8.03 -6.05
N ARG A 120 10.39 6.88 -5.55
CA ARG A 120 10.61 5.69 -6.37
C ARG A 120 9.24 5.10 -6.60
N GLU A 121 8.92 4.77 -7.85
CA GLU A 121 7.67 4.10 -8.18
C GLU A 121 7.44 2.93 -7.21
N ALA A 122 6.43 3.02 -6.35
CA ALA A 122 5.81 1.79 -5.86
C ALA A 122 5.30 1.10 -7.12
N PRO A 123 5.76 -0.12 -7.47
CA PRO A 123 5.49 -0.71 -8.77
C PRO A 123 3.97 -0.69 -8.96
N VAL A 124 3.50 0.12 -9.91
CA VAL A 124 2.11 0.04 -10.34
C VAL A 124 1.99 -1.38 -10.84
N GLY A 125 1.13 -2.17 -10.19
CA GLY A 125 0.86 -3.52 -10.66
C GLY A 125 0.34 -3.36 -12.08
N ASP A 126 1.10 -3.87 -13.04
CA ASP A 126 0.77 -3.88 -14.46
C ASP A 126 -0.70 -4.29 -14.63
N GLY A 127 -1.54 -3.29 -14.86
CA GLY A 127 -2.92 -3.43 -15.30
C GLY A 127 -3.04 -3.19 -16.80
N SER A 128 -1.94 -3.32 -17.55
CA SER A 128 -1.84 -2.90 -18.94
C SER A 128 -0.85 -3.71 -19.77
N VAL A 129 -0.86 -5.05 -19.72
CA VAL A 129 -0.48 -5.88 -20.88
C VAL A 129 -1.24 -7.21 -20.89
N ALA A 130 -2.37 -7.26 -21.60
CA ALA A 130 -2.79 -8.40 -22.43
C ALA A 130 -4.09 -8.02 -23.17
N ASN A 131 -4.00 -7.00 -24.02
CA ASN A 131 -4.90 -6.89 -25.15
C ASN A 131 -4.02 -6.80 -26.40
N ASP A 132 -3.42 -7.92 -26.76
CA ASP A 132 -2.83 -8.16 -28.07
C ASP A 132 -3.18 -9.59 -28.50
N ARG A 133 -4.16 -9.66 -29.40
CA ARG A 133 -4.32 -10.60 -30.53
C ARG A 133 -3.71 -12.01 -30.34
N GLU A 134 -4.56 -13.01 -30.15
CA GLU A 134 -5.20 -13.88 -31.16
C GLU A 134 -6.33 -14.70 -30.50
#